data_AF-A0A7M2XHC7-F1
#
_entry.id   AF-A0A7M2XHC7-F1
#
_cell.length_a   1.000
_cell.length_b   1.000
_cell.length_c   1.000
_cell.angle_alpha   90.00
_cell.angle_beta   90.00
_cell.angle_gamma   90.00
#
_symmetry.space_group_name_H-M   'P 1'
#
loop_
_entity.id
_entity.type
_entity.pdbx_description
1 polymer ?
#
loop_
_entity_poly.entity_id
_entity_poly.type
_entity_poly.pdbx_seq_one_letter_code
_entity_poly.pdbx_strand_id
1 'polypeptide(L)'
;MARSHGRIDFTIWNNREFRALSERAQRTYMMLFGQKDVNNAGVLPLMESRWAKYSESTTVEDVRDGLRQLEDARFVFVDDDTEELLIRSFIRGDGVIKQPNVFKNALKCAELVDSPKLRKVLAGELRGLRRRDAGEVADRLDPNPSETLPDAVANPSETLHEPLNPSGRVREPRGVGVGEEESSCSADGDLGGRGRAHAYTREASEPTPHCSQHPGGTDAPCRACGDARKARAEWEAGQALAAARARSEAARVAAQDRRAAIDACSVCDGDGYIGTDLCTHAQASAARPSLKALFDQAQAEKKPQRTGVVSLSTTGNTRL
;
A
#
# COMPACT_ATOMS: atom_id res chain seq x y z
N MET A 1 -15.00 -7.07 -18.35
CA MET A 1 -14.01 -5.98 -18.44
C MET A 1 -12.63 -6.62 -18.53
N ALA A 2 -11.81 -6.23 -19.50
CA ALA A 2 -10.41 -6.67 -19.54
C ALA A 2 -9.69 -6.11 -18.31
N ARG A 3 -8.84 -6.90 -17.65
CA ARG A 3 -8.11 -6.43 -16.47
C ARG A 3 -7.17 -5.28 -16.84
N SER A 4 -7.04 -4.31 -15.95
CA SER A 4 -6.12 -3.17 -16.11
C SER A 4 -4.86 -3.25 -15.24
N HIS A 5 -4.89 -4.07 -14.19
CA HIS A 5 -3.81 -4.24 -13.22
C HIS A 5 -3.83 -5.65 -12.63
N GLY A 6 -2.69 -6.10 -12.11
CA GLY A 6 -2.60 -7.28 -11.25
C GLY A 6 -2.78 -6.89 -9.78
N ARG A 7 -3.37 -7.79 -8.98
CA ARG A 7 -3.51 -7.58 -7.53
C ARG A 7 -2.50 -8.45 -6.78
N ILE A 8 -1.74 -7.83 -5.89
CA ILE A 8 -0.82 -8.50 -4.98
C ILE A 8 -1.33 -8.23 -3.56
N ASP A 9 -1.53 -9.29 -2.79
CA ASP A 9 -2.00 -9.18 -1.41
C ASP A 9 -0.85 -8.77 -0.49
N PHE A 10 -1.10 -7.84 0.44
CA PHE A 10 -0.08 -7.39 1.41
C PHE A 10 0.42 -8.50 2.34
N THR A 11 -0.38 -9.54 2.55
CA THR A 11 -0.03 -10.72 3.36
C THR A 11 1.10 -11.54 2.75
N ILE A 12 1.45 -11.32 1.47
CA ILE A 12 2.60 -12.01 0.84
C ILE A 12 3.91 -11.75 1.58
N TRP A 13 4.04 -10.58 2.22
CA TRP A 13 5.21 -10.22 3.02
C TRP A 13 5.25 -10.90 4.39
N ASN A 14 4.15 -11.53 4.83
CA ASN A 14 4.12 -12.34 6.04
C ASN A 14 4.53 -13.80 5.76
N ASN A 15 4.53 -14.22 4.50
CA ASN A 15 4.87 -15.57 4.09
C ASN A 15 6.39 -15.80 4.18
N ARG A 16 6.80 -16.73 5.06
CA ARG A 16 8.20 -17.06 5.30
C ARG A 16 8.88 -17.68 4.07
N GLU A 17 8.19 -18.53 3.32
CA GLU A 17 8.73 -19.18 2.12
C GLU A 17 8.97 -18.14 1.03
N PHE A 18 8.01 -17.21 0.83
CA PHE A 18 8.19 -16.11 -0.13
C PHE A 18 9.38 -15.21 0.24
N ARG A 19 9.49 -14.87 1.53
CA ARG A 19 10.61 -14.05 2.05
C ARG A 19 11.97 -14.73 1.95
N ALA A 20 12.02 -16.06 1.91
CA ALA A 20 13.27 -16.81 1.76
C ALA A 20 13.77 -16.85 0.31
N LEU A 21 12.92 -16.52 -0.66
CA LEU A 21 13.29 -16.42 -2.07
C LEU A 21 14.29 -15.28 -2.32
N SER A 22 15.10 -15.44 -3.37
CA SER A 22 15.95 -14.34 -3.83
C SER A 22 15.13 -13.14 -4.31
N GLU A 23 15.74 -11.95 -4.28
CA GLU A 23 15.13 -10.71 -4.80
C GLU A 23 14.68 -10.88 -6.27
N ARG A 24 15.48 -11.59 -7.08
CA ARG A 24 15.12 -11.94 -8.46
C ARG A 24 13.84 -12.77 -8.54
N ALA A 25 13.72 -13.83 -7.74
CA ALA A 25 12.53 -14.68 -7.73
C ALA A 25 11.29 -13.92 -7.24
N GLN A 26 11.43 -13.10 -6.19
CA GLN A 26 10.34 -12.24 -5.71
C GLN A 26 9.90 -11.25 -6.80
N ARG A 27 10.85 -10.61 -7.50
CA ARG A 27 10.57 -9.68 -8.60
C ARG A 27 9.88 -10.39 -9.77
N THR A 28 10.36 -11.57 -10.16
CA THR A 28 9.75 -12.41 -11.21
C THR A 28 8.30 -12.72 -10.86
N TYR A 29 8.02 -13.10 -9.61
CA TYR A 29 6.64 -13.33 -9.17
C TYR A 29 5.74 -12.10 -9.36
N MET A 30 6.19 -10.91 -8.92
CA MET A 30 5.40 -9.68 -9.10
C MET A 30 5.18 -9.33 -10.57
N MET A 31 6.21 -9.55 -11.41
CA MET A 31 6.12 -9.34 -12.86
C MET A 31 5.08 -10.27 -13.50
N LEU A 32 4.96 -11.53 -13.06
CA LEU A 32 3.98 -12.48 -13.59
C LEU A 32 2.53 -12.01 -13.35
N PHE A 33 2.24 -11.42 -12.19
CA PHE A 33 0.92 -10.84 -11.90
C PHE A 33 0.58 -9.63 -12.80
N GLY A 34 1.60 -8.87 -13.18
CA GLY A 34 1.47 -7.71 -14.05
C GLY A 34 1.35 -8.01 -15.54
N GLN A 35 1.41 -9.28 -15.96
CA GLN A 35 1.21 -9.63 -17.37
C GLN A 35 -0.19 -9.23 -17.83
N LYS A 36 -0.41 -9.08 -19.14
CA LYS A 36 -1.75 -8.90 -19.72
C LYS A 36 -2.38 -10.23 -20.15
N ASP A 37 -1.56 -11.22 -20.45
CA ASP A 37 -1.95 -12.48 -21.08
C ASP A 37 -2.35 -13.60 -20.08
N VAL A 38 -2.10 -13.44 -18.75
CA VAL A 38 -2.64 -14.38 -17.74
C VAL A 38 -4.18 -14.37 -17.72
N ASN A 39 -4.75 -15.57 -17.81
CA ASN A 39 -6.18 -15.81 -17.82
C ASN A 39 -6.76 -15.84 -16.39
N ASN A 40 -8.09 -15.99 -16.28
CA ASN A 40 -8.75 -16.00 -14.96
C ASN A 40 -8.44 -17.24 -14.11
N ALA A 41 -7.85 -18.29 -14.69
CA ALA A 41 -7.38 -19.48 -13.97
C ALA A 41 -5.94 -19.33 -13.44
N GLY A 42 -5.25 -18.23 -13.77
CA GLY A 42 -3.86 -18.00 -13.39
C GLY A 42 -2.84 -18.63 -14.33
N VAL A 43 -3.25 -19.07 -15.52
CA VAL A 43 -2.36 -19.67 -16.53
C VAL A 43 -1.98 -18.65 -17.59
N LEU A 44 -0.70 -18.64 -17.98
CA LEU A 44 -0.14 -17.81 -19.03
C LEU A 44 0.88 -18.59 -19.86
N PRO A 45 1.09 -18.19 -21.13
CA PRO A 45 2.18 -18.72 -21.94
C PRO A 45 3.56 -18.38 -21.35
N LEU A 46 4.50 -19.31 -21.47
CA LEU A 46 5.88 -19.17 -21.03
C LEU A 46 6.63 -18.23 -21.99
N MET A 47 6.91 -17.00 -21.54
CA MET A 47 7.48 -15.95 -22.38
C MET A 47 8.79 -15.39 -21.82
N GLU A 48 9.72 -16.27 -21.42
CA GLU A 48 10.98 -15.92 -20.76
C GLU A 48 11.79 -14.84 -21.50
N SER A 49 11.93 -15.02 -22.82
CA SER A 49 12.63 -14.08 -23.71
C SER A 49 11.99 -12.69 -23.74
N ARG A 50 10.67 -12.60 -23.50
CA ARG A 50 9.96 -11.31 -23.41
C ARG A 50 10.18 -10.70 -22.04
N TRP A 51 10.08 -11.50 -20.98
CA TRP A 51 10.22 -11.06 -19.59
C TRP A 51 11.62 -10.55 -19.26
N ALA A 52 12.65 -11.17 -19.83
CA ALA A 52 14.03 -10.67 -19.71
C ALA A 52 14.18 -9.23 -20.22
N LYS A 53 13.44 -8.84 -21.27
CA LYS A 53 13.49 -7.49 -21.86
C LYS A 53 12.84 -6.39 -20.99
N TYR A 54 12.18 -6.74 -19.89
CA TYR A 54 11.58 -5.74 -18.99
C TYR A 54 12.58 -5.04 -18.08
N SER A 55 13.82 -5.51 -18.02
CA SER A 55 14.92 -4.84 -17.31
C SER A 55 16.22 -5.04 -18.07
N GLU A 56 16.97 -3.96 -18.27
CA GLU A 56 18.30 -4.01 -18.92
C GLU A 56 19.29 -4.93 -18.19
N SER A 57 19.08 -5.14 -16.89
CA SER A 57 19.93 -5.95 -16.03
C SER A 57 19.50 -7.43 -15.93
N THR A 58 18.41 -7.82 -16.60
CA THR A 58 17.85 -9.18 -16.48
C THR A 58 18.10 -9.99 -17.73
N THR A 59 18.76 -11.14 -17.55
CA THR A 59 18.96 -12.15 -18.61
C THR A 59 17.82 -13.16 -18.63
N VAL A 60 17.76 -13.99 -19.69
CA VAL A 60 16.79 -15.09 -19.77
C VAL A 60 17.08 -16.13 -18.68
N GLU A 61 18.35 -16.35 -18.39
CA GLU A 61 18.84 -17.23 -17.34
C GLU A 61 18.38 -16.73 -15.95
N ASP A 62 18.43 -15.42 -15.69
CA ASP A 62 17.91 -14.84 -14.44
C ASP A 62 16.41 -15.09 -14.27
N VAL A 63 15.63 -15.00 -15.36
CA VAL A 63 14.20 -15.29 -15.34
C VAL A 63 13.97 -16.77 -15.03
N ARG A 64 14.67 -17.68 -15.72
CA ARG A 64 14.61 -19.12 -15.48
C ARG A 64 14.96 -19.49 -14.05
N ASP A 65 16.03 -18.93 -13.50
CA ASP A 65 16.44 -19.19 -12.13
C ASP A 65 15.43 -18.64 -11.12
N GLY A 66 14.80 -17.50 -11.42
CA GLY A 66 13.67 -16.99 -10.65
C GLY A 66 12.46 -17.92 -10.69
N LEU A 67 12.11 -18.46 -11.87
CA LEU A 67 11.01 -19.40 -12.05
C LEU A 67 11.26 -20.73 -11.33
N ARG A 68 12.49 -21.27 -11.40
CA ARG A 68 12.89 -22.49 -10.67
C ARG A 68 12.72 -22.32 -9.17
N GLN A 69 13.22 -21.22 -8.59
CA GLN A 69 13.04 -20.95 -7.16
C GLN A 69 11.56 -20.83 -6.77
N LEU A 70 10.75 -20.18 -7.61
CA LEU A 70 9.31 -20.07 -7.39
C LEU A 70 8.59 -21.42 -7.49
N GLU A 71 9.07 -22.31 -8.35
CA GLU A 71 8.56 -23.67 -8.50
C GLU A 71 8.95 -24.57 -7.32
N ASP A 72 10.20 -24.51 -6.88
CA ASP A 72 10.67 -25.23 -5.69
C ASP A 72 9.87 -24.82 -4.45
N ALA A 73 9.57 -23.52 -4.32
CA ALA A 73 8.71 -22.98 -3.26
C ALA A 73 7.21 -23.07 -3.56
N ARG A 74 6.81 -23.73 -4.66
CA ARG A 74 5.41 -24.01 -5.05
C ARG A 74 4.52 -22.76 -5.17
N PHE A 75 5.07 -21.61 -5.53
CA PHE A 75 4.31 -20.40 -5.87
C PHE A 75 3.83 -20.42 -7.33
N VAL A 76 4.68 -20.96 -8.21
CA VAL A 76 4.46 -21.04 -9.65
C VAL A 76 4.78 -22.46 -10.10
N PHE A 77 4.20 -22.92 -11.19
CA PHE A 77 4.61 -24.16 -11.85
C PHE A 77 4.81 -23.89 -13.33
N VAL A 78 5.85 -24.47 -13.91
CA VAL A 78 6.22 -24.30 -15.31
C VAL A 78 6.15 -25.65 -16.01
N ASP A 79 5.64 -25.67 -17.23
CA ASP A 79 5.72 -26.82 -18.11
C ASP A 79 6.40 -26.39 -19.42
N ASP A 80 7.66 -26.77 -19.58
CA ASP A 80 8.44 -26.46 -20.77
C ASP A 80 7.93 -27.19 -22.02
N ASP A 81 7.27 -28.34 -21.87
CA ASP A 81 6.78 -29.14 -23.01
C ASP A 81 5.54 -28.51 -23.66
N THR A 82 4.68 -27.88 -22.86
CA THR A 82 3.47 -27.18 -23.35
C THR A 82 3.65 -25.66 -23.42
N GLU A 83 4.82 -25.15 -23.03
CA GLU A 83 5.11 -23.71 -22.91
C GLU A 83 4.07 -22.97 -22.06
N GLU A 84 3.58 -23.59 -20.97
CA GLU A 84 2.60 -23.01 -20.07
C GLU A 84 3.19 -22.76 -18.67
N LEU A 85 2.66 -21.74 -17.99
CA LEU A 85 3.00 -21.41 -16.62
C LEU A 85 1.71 -21.19 -15.81
N LEU A 86 1.66 -21.71 -14.59
CA LEU A 86 0.57 -21.52 -13.64
C LEU A 86 1.04 -20.71 -12.43
N ILE A 87 0.32 -19.63 -12.13
CA ILE A 87 0.40 -18.93 -10.85
C ILE A 87 -0.58 -19.61 -9.88
N ARG A 88 -0.05 -20.43 -8.96
CA ARG A 88 -0.84 -21.33 -8.11
C ARG A 88 -1.95 -20.61 -7.33
N SER A 89 -1.63 -19.48 -6.71
CA SER A 89 -2.54 -18.76 -5.82
C SER A 89 -3.50 -17.80 -6.53
N PHE A 90 -3.44 -17.69 -7.87
CA PHE A 90 -4.07 -16.60 -8.61
C PHE A 90 -5.57 -16.45 -8.34
N ILE A 91 -6.33 -17.56 -8.41
CA ILE A 91 -7.79 -17.55 -8.21
C ILE A 91 -8.16 -17.00 -6.82
N ARG A 92 -7.38 -17.33 -5.79
CA ARG A 92 -7.59 -16.87 -4.41
C ARG A 92 -7.07 -15.45 -4.22
N GLY A 93 -5.84 -15.18 -4.63
CA GLY A 93 -5.12 -13.92 -4.39
C GLY A 93 -5.67 -12.73 -5.18
N ASP A 94 -6.08 -12.94 -6.43
CA ASP A 94 -6.67 -11.88 -7.26
C ASP A 94 -8.15 -11.62 -6.91
N GLY A 95 -8.73 -12.45 -6.05
CA GLY A 95 -10.13 -12.32 -5.63
C GLY A 95 -11.13 -12.76 -6.69
N VAL A 96 -10.71 -13.57 -7.66
CA VAL A 96 -11.56 -14.15 -8.72
C VAL A 96 -12.79 -14.86 -8.13
N ILE A 97 -12.61 -15.55 -7.00
CA ILE A 97 -13.70 -16.26 -6.28
C ILE A 97 -14.84 -15.31 -5.87
N LYS A 98 -14.52 -14.05 -5.55
CA LYS A 98 -15.50 -13.05 -5.11
C LYS A 98 -16.39 -12.56 -6.26
N GLN A 99 -16.01 -12.80 -7.51
CA GLN A 99 -16.70 -12.34 -8.70
C GLN A 99 -17.30 -13.53 -9.45
N PRO A 100 -18.61 -13.84 -9.30
CA PRO A 100 -19.19 -15.09 -9.80
C PRO A 100 -19.01 -15.34 -11.30
N ASN A 101 -19.12 -14.30 -12.13
CA ASN A 101 -18.95 -14.42 -13.58
C ASN A 101 -17.49 -14.64 -13.99
N VAL A 102 -16.55 -13.99 -13.29
CA VAL A 102 -15.11 -14.19 -13.52
C VAL A 102 -14.68 -15.56 -13.04
N PHE A 103 -15.22 -16.04 -11.91
CA PHE A 103 -14.98 -17.38 -11.41
C PHE A 103 -15.50 -18.46 -12.37
N LYS A 104 -16.71 -18.32 -12.92
CA LYS A 104 -17.21 -19.22 -13.98
C LYS A 104 -16.31 -19.23 -15.20
N ASN A 105 -15.76 -18.08 -15.58
CA ASN A 105 -14.79 -18.00 -16.67
C ASN A 105 -13.47 -18.68 -16.30
N ALA A 106 -12.97 -18.50 -15.07
CA ALA A 106 -11.78 -19.18 -14.57
C ALA A 106 -11.91 -20.71 -14.64
N LEU A 107 -13.06 -21.26 -14.27
CA LEU A 107 -13.32 -22.69 -14.38
C LEU A 107 -13.27 -23.19 -15.83
N LYS A 108 -13.80 -22.41 -16.78
CA LYS A 108 -13.69 -22.73 -18.22
C LYS A 108 -12.24 -22.64 -18.71
N CYS A 109 -11.50 -21.61 -18.30
CA CYS A 109 -10.08 -21.49 -18.63
C CYS A 109 -9.25 -22.64 -18.05
N ALA A 110 -9.59 -23.12 -16.85
CA ALA A 110 -8.92 -24.26 -16.23
C ALA A 110 -9.05 -25.54 -17.07
N GLU A 111 -10.21 -25.77 -17.71
CA GLU A 111 -10.44 -26.92 -18.58
C GLU A 111 -9.64 -26.86 -19.88
N LEU A 112 -9.28 -25.66 -20.33
CA LEU A 112 -8.50 -25.40 -21.54
C LEU A 112 -6.98 -25.49 -21.34
N VAL A 113 -6.51 -25.78 -20.12
CA VAL A 113 -5.08 -25.97 -19.85
C VAL A 113 -4.63 -27.27 -20.51
N ASP A 114 -3.56 -27.19 -21.30
CA ASP A 114 -3.05 -28.33 -22.06
C ASP A 114 -2.10 -29.21 -21.22
N SER A 115 -1.28 -28.59 -20.36
CA SER A 115 -0.31 -29.26 -19.49
C SER A 115 -0.97 -30.22 -18.50
N PRO A 116 -0.65 -31.53 -18.55
CA PRO A 116 -1.07 -32.48 -17.53
C PRO A 116 -0.53 -32.13 -16.14
N LYS A 117 0.70 -31.60 -16.07
CA LYS A 117 1.35 -31.15 -14.83
C LYS A 117 0.56 -30.01 -14.19
N LEU A 118 0.23 -28.97 -14.94
CA LEU A 118 -0.50 -27.82 -14.43
C LEU A 118 -1.95 -28.16 -14.09
N ARG A 119 -2.60 -29.04 -14.88
CA ARG A 119 -3.96 -29.54 -14.58
C ARG A 119 -4.03 -30.23 -13.22
N LYS A 120 -3.05 -31.08 -12.88
CA LYS A 120 -3.00 -31.76 -11.56
C LYS A 120 -2.86 -30.76 -10.41
N VAL A 121 -1.97 -29.79 -10.54
CA VAL A 121 -1.79 -28.74 -9.52
C VAL A 121 -3.05 -27.89 -9.38
N LEU A 122 -3.62 -27.45 -10.50
CA LEU A 122 -4.81 -26.61 -10.53
C LEU A 122 -6.03 -27.34 -9.94
N ALA A 123 -6.18 -28.64 -10.21
CA ALA A 123 -7.21 -29.46 -9.58
C ALA A 123 -7.08 -29.47 -8.04
N GLY A 124 -5.85 -29.58 -7.52
CA GLY A 124 -5.59 -29.45 -6.09
C GLY A 124 -6.03 -28.11 -5.50
N GLU A 125 -5.70 -27.01 -6.16
CA GLU A 125 -6.12 -25.67 -5.72
C GLU A 125 -7.64 -25.46 -5.79
N LEU A 126 -8.29 -25.96 -6.85
CA LEU A 126 -9.75 -25.89 -7.01
C LEU A 126 -10.48 -26.69 -5.94
N ARG A 127 -10.01 -27.91 -5.59
CA ARG A 127 -10.53 -28.67 -4.44
C ARG A 127 -10.36 -27.90 -3.13
N GLY A 128 -9.24 -27.21 -2.98
CA GLY A 128 -8.94 -26.35 -1.83
C GLY A 128 -9.92 -25.17 -1.65
N LEU A 129 -10.68 -24.78 -2.68
CA LEU A 129 -11.70 -23.73 -2.57
C LEU A 129 -12.97 -24.18 -1.84
N ARG A 130 -13.18 -25.49 -1.67
CA ARG A 130 -14.35 -26.09 -1.01
C ARG A 130 -15.70 -25.62 -1.60
N ARG A 131 -15.74 -25.37 -2.91
CA ARG A 131 -16.98 -25.09 -3.66
C ARG A 131 -17.32 -26.26 -4.57
N ARG A 132 -18.61 -26.55 -4.72
CA ARG A 132 -19.09 -27.69 -5.54
C ARG A 132 -18.70 -27.54 -7.00
N ASP A 133 -18.92 -26.36 -7.58
CA ASP A 133 -18.57 -26.03 -8.97
C ASP A 133 -17.06 -26.18 -9.24
N ALA A 134 -16.22 -25.81 -8.28
CA ALA A 134 -14.77 -26.00 -8.35
C ALA A 134 -14.36 -27.48 -8.28
N GLY A 135 -14.99 -28.26 -7.38
CA GLY A 135 -14.73 -29.69 -7.23
C GLY A 135 -15.07 -30.49 -8.48
N GLU A 136 -16.22 -30.23 -9.10
CA GLU A 136 -16.63 -30.89 -10.34
C GLU A 136 -15.64 -30.66 -11.49
N VAL A 137 -15.09 -29.44 -11.60
CA VAL A 137 -14.05 -29.13 -12.59
C VAL A 137 -12.74 -29.82 -12.22
N ALA A 138 -12.34 -29.78 -10.95
CA ALA A 138 -11.12 -30.44 -10.48
C ALA A 138 -11.12 -31.94 -10.79
N ASP A 139 -12.25 -32.63 -10.64
CA ASP A 139 -12.38 -34.05 -10.94
C ASP A 139 -12.34 -34.34 -12.45
N ARG A 140 -12.72 -33.39 -13.30
CA ARG A 140 -12.49 -33.48 -14.75
C ARG A 140 -11.04 -33.23 -15.15
N LEU A 141 -10.35 -32.35 -14.44
CA LEU A 141 -8.93 -32.06 -14.69
C LEU A 141 -8.04 -33.23 -14.25
N ASP A 142 -8.37 -33.84 -13.12
CA ASP A 142 -7.62 -34.92 -12.47
C ASP A 142 -8.59 -35.98 -11.92
N PRO A 143 -9.04 -36.93 -12.76
CA PRO A 143 -10.06 -37.92 -12.41
C PRO A 143 -9.57 -39.02 -11.47
N ASN A 144 -8.26 -39.18 -11.28
CA ASN A 144 -7.69 -40.20 -10.39
C ASN A 144 -6.60 -39.60 -9.48
N PRO A 145 -6.97 -39.01 -8.34
CA PRO A 145 -6.03 -38.24 -7.50
C PRO A 145 -5.02 -39.08 -6.68
N SER A 146 -4.94 -40.40 -6.88
CA SER A 146 -3.98 -41.31 -6.22
C SER A 146 -2.92 -41.74 -7.26
N GLU A 147 -1.60 -41.59 -7.12
CA GLU A 147 -0.68 -41.50 -5.98
C GLU A 147 0.27 -40.29 -6.16
N THR A 148 1.04 -39.92 -5.13
CA THR A 148 1.88 -38.70 -5.04
C THR A 148 1.13 -37.37 -4.99
N LEU A 149 0.55 -37.08 -3.83
CA LEU A 149 0.70 -35.77 -3.21
C LEU A 149 1.36 -36.03 -1.84
N PRO A 150 2.57 -35.49 -1.55
CA PRO A 150 2.94 -35.23 -0.17
C PRO A 150 1.83 -34.39 0.44
N ASP A 151 1.56 -34.65 1.72
CA ASP A 151 0.48 -34.13 2.55
C ASP A 151 -0.03 -32.73 2.19
N ALA A 152 -1.28 -32.47 2.54
CA ALA A 152 -1.81 -31.11 2.65
C ALA A 152 -0.91 -30.26 3.58
N VAL A 153 0.17 -29.72 3.01
CA VAL A 153 1.05 -28.79 3.69
C VAL A 153 0.26 -27.52 3.85
N ALA A 154 0.17 -27.05 5.08
CA ALA A 154 -0.44 -25.78 5.43
C ALA A 154 -0.04 -24.72 4.40
N ASN A 155 -1.03 -24.06 3.81
CA ASN A 155 -0.79 -22.81 3.11
C ASN A 155 0.10 -21.94 4.01
N PRO A 156 1.22 -21.38 3.54
CA PRO A 156 1.92 -20.32 4.26
C PRO A 156 1.12 -18.98 4.28
N SER A 157 -0.20 -19.07 4.09
CA SER A 157 -1.20 -18.02 4.32
C SER A 157 -2.26 -18.56 5.28
N GLU A 158 -1.84 -19.01 6.46
CA GLU A 158 -2.72 -19.00 7.64
C GLU A 158 -2.97 -17.55 8.06
N THR A 159 -3.99 -16.94 7.47
CA THR A 159 -4.77 -15.93 8.17
C THR A 159 -6.08 -16.59 8.56
N LEU A 160 -6.09 -17.07 9.81
CA LEU A 160 -7.22 -17.25 10.72
C LEU A 160 -8.58 -17.67 10.13
N HIS A 161 -9.09 -18.77 10.66
CA HIS A 161 -10.51 -19.11 10.66
C HIS A 161 -11.36 -17.87 11.00
N GLU A 162 -12.26 -17.52 10.08
CA GLU A 162 -13.36 -16.61 10.37
C GLU A 162 -14.33 -17.37 11.30
N PRO A 163 -14.65 -16.86 12.50
CA PRO A 163 -15.58 -17.54 13.38
C PRO A 163 -16.95 -17.57 12.72
N LEU A 164 -17.50 -18.79 12.58
CA LEU A 164 -18.88 -19.01 12.23
C LEU A 164 -19.76 -18.17 13.14
N ASN A 165 -20.38 -17.15 12.56
CA ASN A 165 -21.29 -16.24 13.24
C ASN A 165 -22.58 -17.00 13.62
N PRO A 166 -22.88 -17.27 14.90
CA PRO A 166 -24.15 -17.83 15.31
C PRO A 166 -25.11 -16.67 15.59
N SER A 167 -25.88 -16.29 14.58
CA SER A 167 -27.12 -15.48 14.63
C SER A 167 -27.20 -14.27 15.58
N GLY A 168 -27.33 -13.07 15.01
CA GLY A 168 -27.76 -11.89 15.76
C GLY A 168 -28.04 -10.66 14.87
N ARG A 169 -29.09 -10.76 14.05
CA ARG A 169 -29.75 -9.71 13.22
C ARG A 169 -29.07 -8.33 13.15
N VAL A 170 -28.67 -7.93 11.94
CA VAL A 170 -28.92 -6.55 11.46
C VAL A 170 -29.37 -6.59 10.00
N ARG A 171 -30.46 -5.87 9.72
CA ARG A 171 -31.18 -5.76 8.45
C ARG A 171 -30.32 -5.17 7.32
N GLU A 172 -30.44 -5.75 6.14
CA GLU A 172 -30.11 -5.12 4.86
C GLU A 172 -30.99 -3.89 4.59
N PRO A 173 -30.52 -2.97 3.73
CA PRO A 173 -31.37 -2.51 2.65
C PRO A 173 -30.79 -2.84 1.27
N ARG A 174 -31.70 -3.34 0.45
CA ARG A 174 -31.60 -3.74 -0.97
C ARG A 174 -31.36 -2.55 -1.90
N GLY A 175 -30.64 -2.83 -3.01
CA GLY A 175 -30.86 -2.32 -4.38
C GLY A 175 -30.69 -0.80 -4.58
N VAL A 176 -30.25 -0.28 -5.72
CA VAL A 176 -30.56 -0.65 -7.11
C VAL A 176 -29.41 -0.13 -7.99
N GLY A 177 -29.00 -0.91 -9.00
CA GLY A 177 -28.01 -0.50 -9.99
C GLY A 177 -28.58 0.35 -11.14
N VAL A 178 -27.83 0.28 -12.25
CA VAL A 178 -28.00 0.90 -13.59
C VAL A 178 -27.40 2.30 -13.71
N GLY A 179 -26.46 2.62 -14.61
CA GLY A 179 -25.76 1.87 -15.67
C GLY A 179 -24.77 2.85 -16.32
N GLU A 180 -23.55 2.40 -16.66
CA GLU A 180 -22.57 3.22 -17.38
C GLU A 180 -22.65 2.90 -18.86
N GLU A 181 -23.05 3.89 -19.64
CA GLU A 181 -22.94 3.90 -21.09
C GLU A 181 -21.54 4.36 -21.50
N GLU A 182 -21.04 3.68 -22.53
CA GLU A 182 -19.71 3.82 -23.13
C GLU A 182 -19.49 5.22 -23.71
N SER A 183 -18.30 5.78 -23.49
CA SER A 183 -17.80 6.88 -24.32
C SER A 183 -16.34 6.62 -24.68
N SER A 184 -16.14 6.23 -25.93
CA SER A 184 -14.86 6.09 -26.60
C SER A 184 -14.26 7.47 -26.88
N CYS A 185 -13.02 7.70 -26.44
CA CYS A 185 -12.22 8.83 -26.89
C CYS A 185 -11.38 8.42 -28.11
N SER A 186 -11.81 8.82 -29.30
CA SER A 186 -10.93 8.96 -30.47
C SER A 186 -10.29 10.34 -30.43
N ALA A 187 -8.98 10.38 -30.65
CA ALA A 187 -8.26 11.59 -30.96
C ALA A 187 -8.55 12.00 -32.42
N ASP A 188 -8.91 13.26 -32.65
CA ASP A 188 -8.40 14.15 -33.71
C ASP A 188 -9.25 15.44 -33.75
N GLY A 189 -8.61 16.61 -33.85
CA GLY A 189 -9.31 17.88 -34.13
C GLY A 189 -8.72 19.14 -33.52
N ASP A 190 -7.58 19.56 -34.04
CA ASP A 190 -7.17 20.90 -34.45
C ASP A 190 -7.91 22.20 -33.99
N LEU A 191 -7.08 23.23 -33.76
CA LEU A 191 -7.27 24.70 -33.80
C LEU A 191 -8.33 25.42 -32.93
N GLY A 192 -7.80 26.23 -32.01
CA GLY A 192 -7.94 27.69 -32.06
C GLY A 192 -9.26 28.32 -31.57
N GLY A 193 -9.20 29.05 -30.46
CA GLY A 193 -10.26 30.00 -30.14
C GLY A 193 -10.19 30.55 -28.72
N ARG A 194 -9.76 31.81 -28.60
CA ARG A 194 -9.73 32.55 -27.32
C ARG A 194 -11.13 32.63 -26.72
N GLY A 195 -11.33 32.01 -25.56
CA GLY A 195 -12.47 32.28 -24.67
C GLY A 195 -11.93 32.82 -23.35
N ARG A 196 -12.15 34.11 -23.08
CA ARG A 196 -11.91 34.72 -21.77
C ARG A 196 -12.79 34.02 -20.73
N ALA A 197 -12.23 33.15 -19.91
CA ALA A 197 -12.86 32.71 -18.68
C ALA A 197 -12.41 33.64 -17.56
N HIS A 198 -13.34 34.48 -17.09
CA HIS A 198 -13.18 35.18 -15.82
C HIS A 198 -12.98 34.14 -14.72
N ALA A 199 -11.76 34.06 -14.20
CA ALA A 199 -11.45 33.31 -12.99
C ALA A 199 -12.11 34.03 -11.81
N TYR A 200 -13.37 33.68 -11.53
CA TYR A 200 -13.89 33.85 -10.19
C TYR A 200 -13.24 32.74 -9.36
N THR A 201 -12.27 33.08 -8.54
CA THR A 201 -11.88 32.23 -7.40
C THR A 201 -13.06 32.23 -6.43
N ARG A 202 -14.06 31.37 -6.69
CA ARG A 202 -15.00 30.99 -5.64
C ARG A 202 -14.21 30.14 -4.68
N GLU A 203 -13.95 30.67 -3.49
CA GLU A 203 -13.70 29.84 -2.31
C GLU A 203 -14.78 28.73 -2.32
N ALA A 204 -14.34 27.49 -2.50
CA ALA A 204 -15.25 26.36 -2.68
C ALA A 204 -15.95 26.07 -1.34
N SER A 205 -17.05 26.77 -1.10
CA SER A 205 -17.96 26.54 0.02
C SER A 205 -18.43 25.08 0.03
N GLU A 206 -18.51 24.47 1.20
CA GLU A 206 -18.96 23.09 1.41
C GLU A 206 -20.29 22.82 0.66
N PRO A 207 -20.35 21.80 -0.22
CA PRO A 207 -21.57 21.48 -0.94
C PRO A 207 -22.66 20.97 0.01
N THR A 208 -23.87 21.52 -0.10
CA THR A 208 -25.02 21.06 0.68
C THR A 208 -25.49 19.69 0.16
N PRO A 209 -25.98 18.79 1.04
CA PRO A 209 -26.39 17.44 0.64
C PRO A 209 -27.76 17.41 -0.06
N HIS A 210 -28.40 18.57 -0.22
CA HIS A 210 -29.73 18.70 -0.80
C HIS A 210 -29.75 19.79 -1.87
N CYS A 211 -30.69 19.67 -2.80
CA CYS A 211 -30.88 20.68 -3.85
C CYS A 211 -31.60 21.93 -3.30
N SER A 212 -31.54 23.03 -4.04
CA SER A 212 -32.19 24.30 -3.67
C SER A 212 -33.72 24.20 -3.52
N GLN A 213 -34.35 23.19 -4.13
CA GLN A 213 -35.80 22.95 -4.01
C GLN A 213 -36.17 22.18 -2.74
N HIS A 214 -35.22 21.46 -2.12
CA HIS A 214 -35.44 20.68 -0.92
C HIS A 214 -34.35 20.96 0.13
N PRO A 215 -34.26 22.18 0.68
CA PRO A 215 -33.18 22.55 1.60
C PRO A 215 -33.12 21.68 2.87
N GLY A 216 -34.25 21.09 3.30
CA GLY A 216 -34.34 20.16 4.43
C GLY A 216 -34.34 18.67 4.06
N GLY A 217 -34.08 18.34 2.79
CA GLY A 217 -34.21 16.98 2.27
C GLY A 217 -35.63 16.64 1.83
N THR A 218 -35.78 15.48 1.19
CA THR A 218 -37.06 14.96 0.71
C THR A 218 -37.03 13.43 0.77
N ASP A 219 -38.16 12.83 1.17
CA ASP A 219 -38.34 11.37 1.20
C ASP A 219 -38.77 10.80 -0.16
N ALA A 220 -39.16 11.67 -1.09
CA ALA A 220 -39.49 11.28 -2.47
C ALA A 220 -38.21 11.17 -3.32
N PRO A 221 -38.16 10.25 -4.31
CA PRO A 221 -37.00 10.09 -5.17
C PRO A 221 -36.78 11.35 -6.03
N CYS A 222 -35.80 12.17 -5.65
CA CYS A 222 -35.39 13.38 -6.39
C CYS A 222 -33.96 13.24 -6.92
N ARG A 223 -33.81 13.30 -8.25
CA ARG A 223 -32.50 13.18 -8.94
C ARG A 223 -31.52 14.29 -8.53
N ALA A 224 -31.98 15.55 -8.48
CA ALA A 224 -31.15 16.68 -8.09
C ALA A 224 -30.63 16.60 -6.63
N CYS A 225 -31.40 15.97 -5.72
CA CYS A 225 -30.90 15.66 -4.37
C CYS A 225 -29.87 14.53 -4.38
N GLY A 226 -30.02 13.55 -5.28
CA GLY A 226 -29.00 12.52 -5.51
C GLY A 226 -27.67 13.11 -5.99
N ASP A 227 -27.72 14.01 -6.97
CA ASP A 227 -26.55 14.68 -7.52
C ASP A 227 -25.85 15.55 -6.46
N ALA A 228 -26.61 16.27 -5.63
CA ALA A 228 -26.07 17.06 -4.52
C ALA A 228 -25.36 16.19 -3.47
N ARG A 229 -25.92 15.02 -3.13
CA ARG A 229 -25.25 14.06 -2.24
C ARG A 229 -23.96 13.51 -2.84
N LYS A 230 -23.95 13.21 -4.14
CA LYS A 230 -22.75 12.73 -4.84
C LYS A 230 -21.65 13.80 -4.84
N ALA A 231 -22.00 15.04 -5.18
CA ALA A 231 -21.06 16.16 -5.15
C ALA A 231 -20.48 16.41 -3.75
N ARG A 232 -21.31 16.29 -2.69
CA ARG A 232 -20.83 16.36 -1.31
C ARG A 232 -19.89 15.21 -0.96
N ALA A 233 -20.22 13.97 -1.32
CA ALA A 233 -19.37 12.81 -1.06
C ALA A 233 -18.00 12.93 -1.77
N GLU A 234 -17.99 13.45 -3.00
CA GLU A 234 -16.74 13.74 -3.74
C GLU A 234 -15.91 14.83 -3.06
N TRP A 235 -16.56 15.89 -2.56
CA TRP A 235 -15.88 16.94 -1.80
C TRP A 235 -15.32 16.41 -0.47
N GLU A 236 -16.08 15.61 0.28
CA GLU A 236 -15.63 14.97 1.53
C GLU A 236 -14.45 14.04 1.28
N ALA A 237 -14.46 13.26 0.18
CA ALA A 237 -13.34 12.43 -0.23
C ALA A 237 -12.10 13.27 -0.58
N GLY A 238 -12.29 14.40 -1.26
CA GLY A 238 -11.23 15.38 -1.54
C GLY A 238 -10.62 15.97 -0.26
N GLN A 239 -11.45 16.35 0.71
CA GLN A 239 -11.01 16.85 2.02
C GLN A 239 -10.25 15.78 2.82
N ALA A 240 -10.73 14.53 2.81
CA ALA A 240 -10.05 13.42 3.48
C ALA A 240 -8.65 13.16 2.90
N LEU A 241 -8.51 13.24 1.57
CA LEU A 241 -7.21 13.12 0.90
C LEU A 241 -6.28 14.30 1.24
N ALA A 242 -6.80 15.53 1.25
CA ALA A 242 -6.04 16.71 1.63
C ALA A 242 -5.56 16.63 3.10
N ALA A 243 -6.42 16.23 4.02
CA ALA A 243 -6.08 16.02 5.43
C ALA A 243 -5.06 14.88 5.61
N ALA A 244 -5.14 13.80 4.82
CA ALA A 244 -4.14 12.73 4.84
C ALA A 244 -2.76 13.22 4.37
N ARG A 245 -2.72 14.04 3.30
CA ARG A 245 -1.48 14.67 2.81
C ARG A 245 -0.87 15.60 3.86
N ALA A 246 -1.68 16.47 4.47
CA ALA A 246 -1.23 17.37 5.53
C ALA A 246 -0.66 16.61 6.75
N ARG A 247 -1.30 15.51 7.17
CA ARG A 247 -0.78 14.64 8.25
C ARG A 247 0.56 13.99 7.88
N SER A 248 0.70 13.52 6.64
CA SER A 248 1.95 12.91 6.15
C SER A 248 3.09 13.93 6.12
N GLU A 249 2.82 15.14 5.65
CA GLU A 249 3.79 16.25 5.62
C GLU A 249 4.19 16.68 7.04
N ALA A 250 3.23 16.89 7.94
CA ALA A 250 3.50 17.21 9.34
C ALA A 250 4.35 16.13 10.04
N ALA A 251 4.09 14.85 9.75
CA ALA A 251 4.89 13.74 10.27
C ALA A 251 6.33 13.75 9.73
N ARG A 252 6.54 14.08 8.45
CA ARG A 252 7.88 14.21 7.86
C ARG A 252 8.66 15.35 8.50
N VAL A 253 8.02 16.52 8.68
CA VAL A 253 8.64 17.67 9.36
C VAL A 253 9.02 17.29 10.80
N ALA A 254 8.09 16.68 11.55
CA ALA A 254 8.38 16.25 12.92
C ALA A 254 9.50 15.21 13.02
N ALA A 255 9.61 14.30 12.05
CA ALA A 255 10.71 13.34 11.99
C ALA A 255 12.06 14.01 11.66
N GLN A 256 12.07 14.99 10.75
CA GLN A 256 13.26 15.79 10.43
C GLN A 256 13.72 16.61 11.64
N ASP A 257 12.79 17.29 12.33
CA ASP A 257 13.09 18.05 13.54
C ASP A 257 13.64 17.15 14.64
N ARG A 258 13.07 15.95 14.81
CA ARG A 258 13.57 14.96 15.76
C ARG A 258 14.99 14.52 15.40
N ARG A 259 15.26 14.27 14.12
CA ARG A 259 16.61 13.88 13.67
C ARG A 259 17.62 14.98 13.93
N ALA A 260 17.28 16.23 13.60
CA ALA A 260 18.12 17.39 13.89
C ALA A 260 18.39 17.54 15.40
N ALA A 261 17.38 17.27 16.25
CA ALA A 261 17.53 17.29 17.70
C ALA A 261 18.41 16.16 18.25
N ILE A 262 18.45 15.00 17.59
CA ILE A 262 19.38 13.90 17.90
C ILE A 262 20.79 14.29 17.48
N ASP A 263 20.97 14.73 16.23
CA ASP A 263 22.28 15.10 15.67
C ASP A 263 22.94 16.28 16.43
N ALA A 264 22.14 17.20 16.98
CA ALA A 264 22.62 18.33 17.78
C ALA A 264 22.91 17.97 19.25
N CYS A 265 22.51 16.78 19.72
CA CYS A 265 22.70 16.35 21.09
C CYS A 265 24.08 15.71 21.25
N SER A 266 24.89 16.25 22.16
CA SER A 266 26.24 15.73 22.45
C SER A 266 26.26 14.56 23.42
N VAL A 267 25.10 14.09 23.89
CA VAL A 267 24.98 13.12 25.00
C VAL A 267 24.43 11.78 24.52
N CYS A 268 23.56 11.77 23.51
CA CYS A 268 23.01 10.55 22.95
C CYS A 268 23.83 10.05 21.75
N ASP A 269 23.65 8.78 21.41
CA ASP A 269 24.14 8.22 20.17
C ASP A 269 23.33 8.72 18.94
N GLY A 270 23.74 8.29 17.74
CA GLY A 270 23.13 8.70 16.47
C GLY A 270 21.67 8.26 16.29
N ASP A 271 21.14 7.44 17.19
CA ASP A 271 19.77 6.96 17.21
C ASP A 271 18.93 7.57 18.34
N GLY A 272 19.52 8.45 19.16
CA GLY A 272 18.82 9.17 20.22
C GLY A 272 18.75 8.44 21.56
N TYR A 273 19.69 7.52 21.84
CA TYR A 273 19.77 6.78 23.10
C TYR A 273 20.96 7.20 23.94
N ILE A 274 20.79 7.15 25.27
CA ILE A 274 21.87 7.28 26.24
C ILE A 274 22.00 5.91 26.92
N GLY A 275 22.88 5.06 26.38
CA GLY A 275 22.95 3.66 26.80
C GLY A 275 21.67 2.90 26.41
N THR A 276 20.87 2.50 27.39
CA THR A 276 19.58 1.81 27.16
C THR A 276 18.37 2.73 27.28
N ASP A 277 18.55 3.97 27.71
CA ASP A 277 17.45 4.91 27.95
C ASP A 277 17.22 5.82 26.74
N LEU A 278 15.96 6.01 26.40
CA LEU A 278 15.53 6.92 25.35
C LEU A 278 15.78 8.38 25.79
N CYS A 279 16.59 9.10 25.02
CA CYS A 279 16.72 10.54 25.23
C CYS A 279 15.43 11.23 24.77
N THR A 280 14.79 11.98 25.64
CA THR A 280 13.55 12.70 25.32
C THR A 280 13.88 13.93 24.47
N HIS A 281 14.01 13.75 23.15
CA HIS A 281 14.12 14.83 22.17
C HIS A 281 12.76 15.51 21.98
N ALA A 282 12.20 16.07 23.05
CA ALA A 282 11.17 17.09 22.94
C ALA A 282 11.83 18.34 22.36
N GLN A 283 11.23 18.96 21.33
CA GLN A 283 11.71 20.24 20.82
C GLN A 283 12.00 21.16 22.01
N ALA A 284 13.26 21.58 22.16
CA ALA A 284 13.60 22.53 23.19
C ALA A 284 12.75 23.77 22.94
N SER A 285 11.80 24.05 23.84
CA SER A 285 11.09 25.32 23.83
C SER A 285 12.15 26.42 23.72
N ALA A 286 11.99 27.36 22.80
CA ALA A 286 12.96 28.41 22.46
C ALA A 286 13.39 29.34 23.62
N ALA A 287 13.06 29.00 24.86
CA ALA A 287 13.29 29.74 26.09
C ALA A 287 14.31 29.09 27.06
N ARG A 288 15.05 28.04 26.68
CA ARG A 288 16.14 27.51 27.54
C ARG A 288 17.50 28.10 27.14
N PRO A 289 18.16 28.90 28.00
CA PRO A 289 19.50 29.40 27.73
C PRO A 289 20.47 28.21 27.61
N SER A 290 21.42 28.31 26.68
CA SER A 290 22.41 27.26 26.43
C SER A 290 23.29 27.03 27.67
N LEU A 291 23.86 25.82 27.79
CA LEU A 291 24.77 25.45 28.89
C LEU A 291 25.96 26.41 28.99
N LYS A 292 26.42 26.95 27.84
CA LYS A 292 27.44 28.00 27.77
C LYS A 292 26.96 29.31 28.38
N ALA A 293 25.73 29.75 28.08
CA ALA A 293 25.16 30.96 28.67
C ALA A 293 24.99 30.85 30.19
N LEU A 294 24.58 29.68 30.69
CA LEU A 294 24.50 29.41 32.13
C LEU A 294 25.88 29.40 32.80
N PHE A 295 26.90 28.84 32.12
CA PHE A 295 28.28 28.85 32.61
C PHE A 295 28.87 30.27 32.65
N ASP A 296 28.63 31.07 31.61
CA ASP A 296 29.09 32.46 31.53
C ASP A 296 28.39 33.34 32.61
N GLN A 297 27.11 33.07 32.89
CA GLN A 297 26.37 33.70 34.01
C GLN A 297 26.99 33.34 35.37
N ALA A 298 27.27 32.06 35.61
CA ALA A 298 27.89 31.60 36.85
C ALA A 298 29.34 32.12 37.02
N GLN A 299 30.07 32.31 35.93
CA GLN A 299 31.40 32.94 35.92
C GLN A 299 31.31 34.45 36.22
N ALA A 300 30.30 35.14 35.69
CA ALA A 300 30.07 36.56 35.97
C ALA A 300 29.71 36.79 37.44
N GLU A 301 28.91 35.92 38.04
CA GLU A 301 28.55 35.97 39.47
C GLU A 301 29.73 35.64 40.40
N LYS A 302 30.68 34.81 39.95
CA LYS A 302 31.89 34.46 40.72
C LYS A 302 33.01 35.50 40.65
N LYS A 303 32.90 36.54 39.82
CA LYS A 303 33.92 37.60 39.76
C LYS A 303 33.67 38.59 40.91
N PRO A 304 34.51 38.63 41.97
CA PRO A 304 34.29 39.55 43.09
C PRO A 304 34.36 41.00 42.59
N GLN A 305 33.35 41.79 42.95
CA GLN A 305 33.39 43.24 42.82
C GLN A 305 34.64 43.74 43.57
N ARG A 306 35.63 44.26 42.82
CA ARG A 306 36.75 45.00 43.42
C ARG A 306 36.17 46.25 44.07
N THR A 307 35.90 46.17 45.36
CA THR A 307 35.67 47.32 46.22
C THR A 307 36.93 48.18 46.19
N GLY A 308 36.79 49.40 45.68
CA GLY A 308 37.85 50.40 45.68
C GLY A 308 38.18 50.79 47.12
N VAL A 309 39.38 50.40 47.57
CA VAL A 309 39.98 50.97 48.78
C VAL A 309 40.43 52.38 48.44
N VAL A 310 39.70 53.36 48.97
CA VAL A 310 40.12 54.78 48.98
C VAL A 310 41.32 54.89 49.92
N SER A 311 42.51 55.06 49.36
CA SER A 311 43.72 55.38 50.11
C SER A 311 43.75 56.88 50.40
N LEU A 312 43.74 57.23 51.68
CA LEU A 312 43.93 58.59 52.19
C LEU A 312 45.39 59.02 51.98
N SER A 313 45.61 59.93 51.02
CA SER A 313 46.90 60.61 50.86
C SER A 313 46.98 61.79 51.83
N THR A 314 47.89 61.67 52.79
CA THR A 314 48.31 62.76 53.68
C THR A 314 49.42 63.56 52.99
N THR A 315 49.13 64.78 52.53
CA THR A 315 50.13 65.80 52.21
C THR A 315 50.03 66.91 53.24
N GLY A 316 51.13 67.13 53.96
CA GLY A 316 51.21 68.02 55.10
C GLY A 316 51.46 69.48 54.76
N ASN A 317 51.37 70.30 55.80
CA ASN A 317 52.13 71.51 56.10
C ASN A 317 51.66 71.97 57.50
N THR A 318 52.45 72.51 58.42
CA THR A 318 53.38 73.63 58.21
C THR A 318 54.37 73.68 59.38
N ARG A 319 55.65 73.94 59.09
CA ARG A 319 56.58 74.59 60.02
C ARG A 319 56.50 76.09 59.77
N LEU A 320 56.40 76.82 60.89
CA LEU A 320 56.41 78.29 61.09
C LEU A 320 55.15 79.03 60.62
#